data_AF-A0A350KMN8-F1
#
_entry.id   AF-A0A350KMN8-F1
#
_cell.length_a   1.000
_cell.length_b   1.000
_cell.length_c   1.000
_cell.angle_alpha   90.00
_cell.angle_beta   90.00
_cell.angle_gamma   90.00
#
_symmetry.space_group_name_H-M   'P 1'
#
loop_
_entity.id
_entity.type
_entity.pdbx_description
1 polymer ?
#
loop_
_entity_poly.entity_id
_entity_poly.type
_entity_poly.pdbx_seq_one_letter_code
_entity_poly.pdbx_strand_id
1 'polypeptide(L)'
;MIPKKIHYCWFGPAKKGEVETKCIESWKRILPDYEIREWNDADLERFDNRYLKQAVAAKKWAFVSDYVRLYALATEGGVYFDTDEEIRKPLDDFMNLDFFIGSQKCGSCRNISPALIGTVPNHPIVGDLLAEYDDVDFIRPDGSLNLTTNPMYFAKVFREKYGLDDVFVTKDRLKIAENAYIYPYYYFCTDNTDAYAVHHYTGSWKPDWNVRDKLSIPVGFGRRLVVRKYKKNRDGAEMPFNDGEKILFSIKTSKRSKLFLLSVEKK
;
A
#
# COMPACT_ATOMS: atom_id res chain seq x y z
N MET A 1 10.21 -25.11 -2.20
CA MET A 1 11.21 -24.02 -2.16
C MET A 1 10.66 -22.84 -2.95
N ILE A 2 10.69 -21.66 -2.35
CA ILE A 2 10.20 -20.41 -2.93
C ILE A 2 11.12 -20.00 -4.09
N PRO A 3 10.58 -19.64 -5.27
CA PRO A 3 11.37 -19.11 -6.38
C PRO A 3 12.17 -17.85 -6.01
N LYS A 4 13.39 -17.69 -6.52
CA LYS A 4 14.18 -16.45 -6.37
C LYS A 4 13.71 -15.38 -7.36
N LYS A 5 12.47 -14.91 -7.15
CA LYS A 5 11.82 -13.89 -7.96
C LYS A 5 11.17 -12.85 -7.06
N ILE A 6 11.48 -11.58 -7.30
CA ILE A 6 10.91 -10.44 -6.61
C ILE A 6 9.82 -9.84 -7.50
N HIS A 7 8.61 -9.78 -6.97
CA HIS A 7 7.49 -9.08 -7.58
C HIS A 7 7.23 -7.76 -6.85
N TYR A 8 6.94 -6.70 -7.59
CA TYR A 8 6.42 -5.46 -7.02
C TYR A 8 5.53 -4.75 -8.03
N CYS A 9 4.69 -3.83 -7.56
CA CYS A 9 3.74 -3.11 -8.39
C CYS A 9 4.08 -1.62 -8.48
N TRP A 10 4.01 -1.04 -9.67
CA TRP A 10 4.05 0.40 -9.88
C TRP A 10 3.10 0.80 -11.01
N PHE A 11 1.89 1.21 -10.64
CA PHE A 11 0.83 1.57 -11.58
C PHE A 11 0.57 3.07 -11.60
N GLY A 12 0.13 3.55 -12.76
CA GLY A 12 -0.26 4.94 -12.99
C GLY A 12 0.90 5.85 -13.34
N PRO A 13 0.62 7.13 -13.61
CA PRO A 13 1.58 8.03 -14.25
C PRO A 13 2.64 8.60 -13.30
N ALA A 14 2.58 8.28 -12.01
CA ALA A 14 3.49 8.85 -11.03
C ALA A 14 4.90 8.27 -11.20
N LYS A 15 5.92 9.12 -11.11
CA LYS A 15 7.31 8.66 -11.03
C LYS A 15 7.59 8.07 -9.64
N LYS A 16 8.43 7.04 -9.59
CA LYS A 16 8.95 6.48 -8.34
C LYS A 16 9.66 7.57 -7.54
N GLY A 17 9.40 7.62 -6.23
CA GLY A 17 10.03 8.59 -5.34
C GLY A 17 11.43 8.14 -4.93
N GLU A 18 12.08 8.99 -4.13
CA GLU A 18 13.44 8.72 -3.63
C GLU A 18 13.48 7.49 -2.70
N VAL A 19 12.48 7.35 -1.83
CA VAL A 19 12.40 6.21 -0.88
C VAL A 19 12.21 4.91 -1.65
N GLU A 20 11.29 4.88 -2.61
CA GLU A 20 11.03 3.67 -3.40
C GLU A 20 12.25 3.29 -4.24
N THR A 21 12.94 4.27 -4.81
CA THR A 21 14.17 4.04 -5.57
C THR A 21 15.25 3.41 -4.69
N LYS A 22 15.47 3.96 -3.48
CA LYS A 22 16.42 3.41 -2.50
C LYS A 22 16.05 2.00 -2.04
N CYS A 23 14.76 1.73 -1.85
CA CYS A 23 14.28 0.38 -1.51
C CYS A 23 14.60 -0.59 -2.65
N ILE A 24 14.25 -0.27 -3.89
CA ILE A 24 14.55 -1.12 -5.06
C ILE A 24 16.07 -1.35 -5.23
N GLU A 25 16.90 -0.34 -4.96
CA GLU A 25 18.36 -0.48 -4.95
C GLU A 25 18.85 -1.44 -3.85
N SER A 26 18.23 -1.41 -2.67
CA SER A 26 18.54 -2.35 -1.58
C SER A 26 18.28 -3.80 -2.00
N TRP A 27 17.22 -4.05 -2.76
CA TRP A 27 16.87 -5.38 -3.26
C TRP A 27 17.96 -5.90 -4.19
N LYS A 28 18.33 -5.10 -5.20
CA LYS A 28 19.38 -5.46 -6.18
C LYS A 28 20.73 -5.72 -5.50
N ARG A 29 21.04 -4.97 -4.45
CA ARG A 29 22.31 -5.08 -3.72
C ARG A 29 22.38 -6.32 -2.82
N ILE A 30 21.28 -6.66 -2.14
CA ILE A 30 21.26 -7.71 -1.10
C ILE A 30 20.78 -9.05 -1.65
N LEU A 31 19.94 -9.02 -2.68
CA LEU A 31 19.36 -10.18 -3.35
C LEU A 31 19.77 -10.20 -4.84
N PRO A 32 21.08 -10.19 -5.16
CA PRO A 32 21.58 -9.98 -6.52
C PRO A 32 21.25 -11.13 -7.49
N ASP A 33 20.90 -12.30 -6.97
CA ASP A 33 20.55 -13.49 -7.73
C ASP A 33 19.03 -13.65 -7.96
N TYR A 34 18.22 -12.69 -7.51
CA TYR A 34 16.78 -12.71 -7.71
C TYR A 34 16.40 -12.01 -9.01
N GLU A 35 15.52 -12.63 -9.80
CA GLU A 35 14.86 -11.95 -10.92
C GLU A 35 13.92 -10.88 -10.35
N ILE A 36 13.96 -9.65 -10.86
CA ILE A 36 13.04 -8.58 -10.44
C ILE A 36 12.00 -8.33 -11.53
N ARG A 37 10.73 -8.48 -11.17
CA ARG A 37 9.56 -8.23 -12.02
C ARG A 37 8.72 -7.07 -11.47
N GLU A 38 8.78 -5.95 -12.19
CA GLU A 38 7.86 -4.82 -11.99
C GLU A 38 6.55 -5.08 -12.72
N TRP A 39 5.41 -5.14 -12.03
CA TRP A 39 4.08 -5.12 -12.61
C TRP A 39 3.60 -3.68 -12.79
N ASN A 40 3.19 -3.31 -14.01
CA ASN A 40 2.82 -1.93 -14.35
C ASN A 40 1.64 -1.86 -15.34
N ASP A 41 1.29 -0.67 -15.80
CA ASP A 41 0.13 -0.42 -16.68
C ASP A 41 0.09 -1.32 -17.93
N ALA A 42 1.24 -1.76 -18.47
CA ALA A 42 1.30 -2.65 -19.63
C ALA A 42 0.81 -4.08 -19.34
N ASP A 43 0.68 -4.44 -18.07
CA ASP A 43 0.21 -5.76 -17.63
C ASP A 43 -1.30 -5.80 -17.41
N LEU A 44 -1.98 -4.65 -17.35
CA LEU A 44 -3.38 -4.56 -16.90
C LEU A 44 -4.34 -5.36 -17.79
N GLU A 45 -4.05 -5.48 -19.08
CA GLU A 45 -4.87 -6.24 -20.03
C GLU A 45 -4.86 -7.75 -19.77
N ARG A 46 -3.90 -8.26 -18.98
CA ARG A 46 -3.80 -9.69 -18.64
C ARG A 46 -4.85 -10.12 -17.61
N PHE A 47 -5.45 -9.17 -16.89
CA PHE A 47 -6.32 -9.47 -15.76
C PHE A 47 -7.79 -9.33 -16.14
N ASP A 48 -8.52 -10.44 -16.04
CA ASP A 48 -9.98 -10.45 -16.16
C ASP A 48 -10.66 -10.59 -14.80
N ASN A 49 -10.44 -9.59 -13.93
CA ASN A 49 -11.10 -9.52 -12.62
C ASN A 49 -11.88 -8.20 -12.48
N ARG A 50 -13.13 -8.31 -12.00
CA ARG A 50 -14.08 -7.19 -11.91
C ARG A 50 -13.62 -6.13 -10.91
N TYR A 51 -13.18 -6.54 -9.73
CA TYR A 51 -12.63 -5.64 -8.71
C TYR A 51 -11.45 -4.83 -9.25
N LEU A 52 -10.47 -5.51 -9.88
CA LEU A 52 -9.30 -4.87 -10.44
C LEU A 52 -9.66 -3.85 -11.52
N LYS A 53 -10.51 -4.22 -12.48
CA LYS A 53 -10.96 -3.31 -13.56
C LYS A 53 -11.63 -2.05 -13.00
N GLN A 54 -12.46 -2.20 -11.99
CA GLN A 54 -13.11 -1.07 -11.31
C GLN A 54 -12.08 -0.19 -10.54
N ALA A 55 -11.10 -0.79 -9.86
CA ALA A 55 -10.04 -0.05 -9.17
C ALA A 55 -9.14 0.75 -10.15
N VAL A 56 -8.82 0.16 -11.31
CA VAL A 56 -8.11 0.84 -12.41
C VAL A 56 -8.92 2.03 -12.92
N ALA A 57 -10.21 1.83 -13.22
CA ALA A 57 -11.09 2.90 -13.69
C ALA A 57 -11.21 4.06 -12.68
N ALA A 58 -11.23 3.74 -11.38
CA ALA A 58 -11.23 4.70 -10.29
C ALA A 58 -9.84 5.33 -10.00
N LYS A 59 -8.78 4.93 -10.73
CA LYS A 59 -7.38 5.35 -10.55
C LYS A 59 -6.88 5.12 -9.12
N LYS A 60 -7.27 3.99 -8.53
CA LYS A 60 -6.93 3.60 -7.15
C LYS A 60 -5.79 2.59 -7.16
N TRP A 61 -4.62 3.03 -7.58
CA TRP A 61 -3.44 2.20 -7.86
C TRP A 61 -3.00 1.29 -6.71
N ALA A 62 -3.07 1.75 -5.46
CA ALA A 62 -2.77 0.90 -4.29
C ALA A 62 -3.68 -0.34 -4.21
N PHE A 63 -4.95 -0.18 -4.56
CA PHE A 63 -5.93 -1.27 -4.56
C PHE A 63 -5.82 -2.16 -5.81
N VAL A 64 -5.23 -1.65 -6.90
CA VAL A 64 -4.83 -2.47 -8.05
C VAL A 64 -3.68 -3.40 -7.64
N SER A 65 -2.65 -2.86 -6.96
CA SER A 65 -1.54 -3.65 -6.42
C SER A 65 -2.00 -4.71 -5.41
N ASP A 66 -3.10 -4.46 -4.68
CA ASP A 66 -3.65 -5.41 -3.73
C ASP A 66 -4.10 -6.74 -4.37
N TYR A 67 -4.66 -6.68 -5.57
CA TYR A 67 -5.00 -7.89 -6.35
C TYR A 67 -3.76 -8.45 -7.06
N VAL A 68 -3.01 -7.60 -7.77
CA VAL A 68 -1.90 -8.05 -8.63
C VAL A 68 -0.79 -8.73 -7.82
N ARG A 69 -0.53 -8.30 -6.59
CA ARG A 69 0.44 -8.98 -5.70
C ARG A 69 0.07 -10.45 -5.47
N LEU A 70 -1.20 -10.71 -5.20
CA LEU A 70 -1.70 -12.04 -4.89
C LEU A 70 -1.74 -12.89 -6.16
N TYR A 71 -2.14 -12.32 -7.28
CA TYR A 71 -2.07 -12.99 -8.58
C TYR A 71 -0.64 -13.43 -8.89
N ALA A 72 0.34 -12.51 -8.81
CA ALA A 72 1.73 -12.80 -9.12
C ALA A 72 2.28 -13.93 -8.23
N LEU A 73 2.04 -13.86 -6.93
CA LEU A 73 2.45 -14.90 -5.98
C LEU A 73 1.73 -16.22 -6.22
N ALA A 74 0.44 -16.20 -6.57
CA ALA A 74 -0.32 -17.41 -6.86
C ALA A 74 0.21 -18.12 -8.12
N THR A 75 0.50 -17.37 -9.19
CA THR A 75 0.88 -17.97 -10.47
C THR A 75 2.37 -18.27 -10.59
N GLU A 76 3.23 -17.40 -10.04
CA GLU A 76 4.69 -17.46 -10.23
C GLU A 76 5.44 -17.82 -8.95
N GLY A 77 4.78 -17.73 -7.78
CA GLY A 77 5.45 -17.83 -6.49
C GLY A 77 6.41 -16.66 -6.25
N GLY A 78 7.45 -16.92 -5.47
CA GLY A 78 8.52 -15.96 -5.21
C GLY A 78 8.24 -15.10 -3.98
N VAL A 79 8.83 -13.91 -3.95
CA VAL A 79 8.62 -12.92 -2.91
C VAL A 79 8.00 -11.66 -3.51
N TYR A 80 7.02 -11.08 -2.85
CA TYR A 80 6.45 -9.78 -3.18
C TYR A 80 6.95 -8.74 -2.19
N PHE A 81 7.33 -7.56 -2.70
CA PHE A 81 7.66 -6.38 -1.91
C PHE A 81 6.76 -5.19 -2.29
N ASP A 82 6.22 -4.49 -1.29
CA ASP A 82 5.76 -3.11 -1.50
C ASP A 82 6.98 -2.24 -1.86
N THR A 83 6.79 -1.22 -2.70
CA THR A 83 7.93 -0.44 -3.24
C THR A 83 8.72 0.33 -2.21
N ASP A 84 8.16 0.54 -1.02
CA ASP A 84 8.78 1.17 0.13
C ASP A 84 9.17 0.18 1.24
N GLU A 85 9.33 -1.09 0.88
CA GLU A 85 9.95 -2.14 1.71
C GLU A 85 11.46 -2.17 1.45
N GLU A 86 12.27 -1.75 2.42
CA GLU A 86 13.73 -1.79 2.32
C GLU A 86 14.26 -3.13 2.83
N ILE A 87 15.03 -3.85 2.02
CA ILE A 87 15.67 -5.09 2.46
C ILE A 87 16.99 -4.75 3.17
N ARG A 88 17.26 -5.44 4.28
CA ARG A 88 18.44 -5.25 5.13
C ARG A 88 19.34 -6.49 5.18
N LYS A 89 18.78 -7.68 4.96
CA LYS A 89 19.48 -8.98 5.04
C LYS A 89 19.02 -9.93 3.92
N PRO A 90 19.85 -10.92 3.53
CA PRO A 90 19.41 -12.00 2.66
C PRO A 90 18.20 -12.75 3.25
N LEU A 91 17.35 -13.30 2.38
CA LEU A 91 16.13 -14.00 2.78
C LEU A 91 16.29 -15.53 2.82
N ASP A 92 17.52 -16.05 2.74
CA ASP A 92 17.82 -17.49 2.62
C ASP A 92 17.17 -18.34 3.73
N ASP A 93 17.02 -17.79 4.93
CA ASP A 93 16.38 -18.44 6.08
C ASP A 93 14.91 -18.79 5.85
N PHE A 94 14.25 -18.17 4.86
CA PHE A 94 12.83 -18.34 4.58
C PHE A 94 12.56 -19.09 3.27
N MET A 95 13.55 -19.26 2.40
CA MET A 95 13.33 -19.77 1.04
C MET A 95 12.95 -21.26 0.98
N ASN A 96 13.23 -22.01 2.04
CA ASN A 96 12.81 -23.41 2.19
C ASN A 96 11.37 -23.57 2.71
N LEU A 97 10.70 -22.47 3.07
CA LEU A 97 9.29 -22.47 3.45
C LEU A 97 8.38 -22.63 2.23
N ASP A 98 7.10 -22.92 2.46
CA ASP A 98 6.07 -22.90 1.41
C ASP A 98 5.31 -21.57 1.40
N PHE A 99 5.21 -20.92 2.56
CA PHE A 99 4.67 -19.57 2.71
C PHE A 99 5.25 -18.86 3.93
N PHE A 100 5.54 -17.57 3.80
CA PHE A 100 5.83 -16.72 4.95
C PHE A 100 5.35 -15.29 4.76
N ILE A 101 5.02 -14.65 5.87
CA ILE A 101 4.56 -13.27 5.93
C ILE A 101 4.92 -12.68 7.30
N GLY A 102 5.00 -11.35 7.41
CA GLY A 102 5.23 -10.66 8.68
C GLY A 102 3.97 -10.04 9.27
N SER A 103 4.01 -9.80 10.58
CA SER A 103 3.12 -8.81 11.21
C SER A 103 3.62 -7.38 10.96
N GLN A 104 2.77 -6.39 11.24
CA GLN A 104 3.14 -4.97 11.25
C GLN A 104 2.62 -4.27 12.50
N LYS A 105 3.36 -3.23 12.90
CA LYS A 105 2.96 -2.29 13.93
C LYS A 105 3.19 -0.86 13.43
N CYS A 106 2.10 -0.18 13.05
CA CYS A 106 2.15 1.22 12.60
C CYS A 106 1.26 2.08 13.51
N GLY A 107 1.88 2.85 14.41
CA GLY A 107 1.16 3.58 15.45
C GLY A 107 0.41 2.61 16.38
N SER A 108 -0.92 2.80 16.49
CA SER A 108 -1.80 1.89 17.24
C SER A 108 -2.28 0.68 16.41
N CYS A 109 -2.05 0.67 15.09
CA CYS A 109 -2.45 -0.43 14.23
C CYS A 109 -1.53 -1.63 14.43
N ARG A 110 -2.13 -2.80 14.70
CA ARG A 110 -1.47 -4.09 14.87
C ARG A 110 -2.21 -5.10 14.01
N ASN A 111 -1.56 -5.60 12.96
CA ASN A 111 -2.17 -6.54 12.02
C ASN A 111 -1.05 -7.26 11.24
N ILE A 112 -1.42 -8.06 10.23
CA ILE A 112 -0.52 -8.63 9.24
C ILE A 112 0.02 -7.57 8.28
N SER A 113 1.23 -7.78 7.76
CA SER A 113 1.93 -6.94 6.78
C SER A 113 1.96 -7.61 5.41
N PRO A 114 1.16 -7.13 4.44
CA PRO A 114 1.24 -7.57 3.05
C PRO A 114 2.43 -6.99 2.27
N ALA A 115 3.28 -6.18 2.94
CA ALA A 115 4.40 -5.48 2.32
C ALA A 115 5.55 -6.42 1.96
N LEU A 116 5.67 -7.56 2.66
CA LEU A 116 6.59 -8.63 2.32
C LEU A 116 5.90 -9.98 2.49
N ILE A 117 5.77 -10.73 1.40
CA ILE A 117 5.18 -12.08 1.37
C ILE A 117 6.07 -12.98 0.54
N GLY A 118 6.38 -14.18 1.00
CA GLY A 118 7.04 -15.20 0.19
C GLY A 118 6.20 -16.46 0.08
N THR A 119 6.17 -17.09 -1.10
CA THR A 119 5.42 -18.33 -1.29
C THR A 119 5.90 -19.17 -2.48
N VAL A 120 5.62 -20.46 -2.45
CA VAL A 120 5.66 -21.31 -3.63
C VAL A 120 4.47 -21.00 -4.56
N PRO A 121 4.58 -21.21 -5.88
CA PRO A 121 3.44 -21.05 -6.77
C PRO A 121 2.31 -22.01 -6.39
N ASN A 122 1.06 -21.57 -6.59
CA ASN A 122 -0.17 -22.30 -6.30
C ASN A 122 -0.36 -22.69 -4.83
N HIS A 123 0.27 -21.98 -3.87
CA HIS A 123 0.08 -22.26 -2.46
C HIS A 123 -1.38 -21.97 -2.02
N PRO A 124 -2.06 -22.87 -1.27
CA PRO A 124 -3.46 -22.72 -0.89
C PRO A 124 -3.78 -21.40 -0.16
N ILE A 125 -2.90 -20.96 0.75
CA ILE A 125 -3.07 -19.67 1.46
C ILE A 125 -3.21 -18.51 0.46
N VAL A 126 -2.35 -18.42 -0.55
CA VAL A 126 -2.42 -17.31 -1.52
C VAL A 126 -3.63 -17.44 -2.42
N GLY A 127 -4.02 -18.68 -2.80
CA GLY A 127 -5.27 -18.93 -3.50
C GLY A 127 -6.49 -18.47 -2.72
N ASP A 128 -6.55 -18.77 -1.42
CA ASP A 128 -7.63 -18.35 -0.54
C ASP A 128 -7.71 -16.84 -0.36
N LEU A 129 -6.56 -16.16 -0.29
CA LEU A 129 -6.47 -14.70 -0.21
C LEU A 129 -6.89 -14.05 -1.53
N LEU A 130 -6.50 -14.63 -2.67
CA LEU A 130 -6.86 -14.12 -3.99
C LEU A 130 -8.36 -14.29 -4.27
N ALA A 131 -8.95 -15.41 -3.87
CA ALA A 131 -10.37 -15.72 -4.08
C ALA A 131 -11.32 -14.72 -3.41
N GLU A 132 -10.89 -14.01 -2.36
CA GLU A 132 -11.69 -12.91 -1.77
C GLU A 132 -12.05 -11.83 -2.80
N TYR A 133 -11.24 -11.66 -3.85
CA TYR A 133 -11.45 -10.68 -4.91
C TYR A 133 -12.40 -11.14 -6.02
N ASP A 134 -12.87 -12.39 -5.99
CA ASP A 134 -13.85 -12.90 -6.95
C ASP A 134 -15.28 -12.48 -6.54
N ASP A 135 -15.53 -12.40 -5.24
CA ASP A 135 -16.85 -12.12 -4.67
C ASP A 135 -17.10 -10.65 -4.29
N VAL A 136 -16.05 -9.82 -4.31
CA VAL A 136 -16.15 -8.41 -3.90
C VAL A 136 -16.05 -7.44 -5.07
N ASP A 137 -16.80 -6.36 -4.98
CA ASP A 137 -16.70 -5.24 -5.91
C ASP A 137 -15.87 -4.11 -5.33
N PHE A 138 -15.14 -3.42 -6.21
CA PHE A 138 -14.47 -2.17 -5.83
C PHE A 138 -15.45 -1.01 -5.81
N ILE A 139 -16.48 -1.01 -6.65
CA ILE A 139 -17.58 -0.04 -6.63
C ILE A 139 -18.80 -0.76 -6.06
N ARG A 140 -19.25 -0.33 -4.89
CA ARG A 140 -20.43 -0.89 -4.22
C ARG A 140 -21.74 -0.54 -4.96
N PRO A 141 -22.85 -1.23 -4.68
CA PRO A 141 -24.15 -0.94 -5.30
C PRO A 141 -24.64 0.51 -5.13
N ASP A 142 -24.21 1.19 -4.05
CA ASP A 142 -24.52 2.60 -3.78
C ASP A 142 -23.58 3.59 -4.50
N GLY A 143 -22.66 3.09 -5.32
CA GLY A 143 -21.64 3.87 -6.03
C GLY A 143 -20.42 4.25 -5.18
N SER A 144 -20.39 3.91 -3.89
CA SER A 144 -19.25 4.18 -3.02
C SER A 144 -18.07 3.22 -3.32
N LEU A 145 -16.84 3.66 -3.04
CA LEU A 145 -15.66 2.84 -3.23
C LEU A 145 -15.44 1.88 -2.05
N ASN A 146 -15.14 0.62 -2.34
CA ASN A 146 -14.66 -0.36 -1.40
C ASN A 146 -13.17 -0.13 -1.11
N LEU A 147 -12.90 0.64 -0.05
CA LEU A 147 -11.55 0.96 0.39
C LEU A 147 -11.05 0.01 1.50
N THR A 148 -11.60 -1.20 1.57
CA THR A 148 -11.10 -2.28 2.45
C THR A 148 -9.69 -2.65 2.01
N THR A 149 -8.73 -2.60 2.93
CA THR A 149 -7.31 -2.84 2.63
C THR A 149 -6.96 -4.32 2.73
N ASN A 150 -5.93 -4.76 2.00
CA ASN A 150 -5.42 -6.13 2.04
C ASN A 150 -5.22 -6.73 3.46
N PRO A 151 -4.64 -6.02 4.46
CA PRO A 151 -4.54 -6.55 5.83
C PRO A 151 -5.87 -6.97 6.46
N MET A 152 -6.99 -6.33 6.08
CA MET A 152 -8.31 -6.70 6.60
C MET A 152 -8.85 -7.96 5.94
N TYR A 153 -8.68 -8.12 4.62
CA TYR A 153 -9.03 -9.36 3.92
C TYR A 153 -8.17 -10.53 4.40
N PHE A 154 -6.87 -10.30 4.61
CA PHE A 154 -5.97 -11.33 5.13
C PHE A 154 -6.39 -11.78 6.52
N ALA A 155 -6.66 -10.85 7.43
CA ALA A 155 -7.13 -11.18 8.78
C ALA A 155 -8.48 -11.90 8.77
N LYS A 156 -9.38 -11.58 7.83
CA LYS A 156 -10.64 -12.32 7.63
C LYS A 156 -10.36 -13.77 7.20
N VAL A 157 -9.56 -13.96 6.15
CA VAL A 157 -9.23 -15.29 5.62
C VAL A 157 -8.50 -16.16 6.65
N PHE A 158 -7.50 -15.60 7.34
CA PHE A 158 -6.78 -16.32 8.39
C PHE A 158 -7.70 -16.75 9.53
N ARG A 159 -8.69 -15.93 9.89
CA ARG A 159 -9.70 -16.31 10.89
C ARG A 159 -10.62 -17.41 10.39
N GLU A 160 -11.25 -17.21 9.24
CA GLU A 160 -12.33 -18.05 8.74
C GLU A 160 -11.85 -19.41 8.22
N LYS A 161 -10.67 -19.46 7.57
CA LYS A 161 -10.13 -20.68 6.95
C LYS A 161 -9.05 -21.38 7.75
N TYR A 162 -8.33 -20.64 8.61
CA TYR A 162 -7.17 -21.15 9.36
C TYR A 162 -7.33 -21.07 10.88
N GLY A 163 -8.45 -20.52 11.39
CA GLY A 163 -8.72 -20.44 12.82
C GLY A 163 -7.78 -19.50 13.60
N LEU A 164 -7.19 -18.50 12.92
CA LEU A 164 -6.26 -17.55 13.52
C LEU A 164 -6.95 -16.21 13.81
N ASP A 165 -7.41 -16.03 15.06
CA ASP A 165 -8.07 -14.79 15.50
C ASP A 165 -7.08 -13.62 15.68
N ASP A 166 -5.87 -13.91 16.17
CA ASP A 166 -4.80 -12.92 16.34
C ASP A 166 -3.62 -13.25 15.42
N VAL A 167 -3.41 -12.37 14.44
CA VAL A 167 -2.34 -12.47 13.45
C VAL A 167 -1.16 -11.54 13.78
N PHE A 168 -1.18 -10.87 14.94
CA PHE A 168 -0.12 -9.98 15.38
C PHE A 168 0.91 -10.71 16.27
N VAL A 169 2.05 -11.04 15.67
CA VAL A 169 3.11 -11.80 16.33
C VAL A 169 4.16 -10.87 16.94
N THR A 170 4.52 -11.11 18.19
CA THR A 170 5.52 -10.32 18.93
C THR A 170 6.78 -11.09 19.30
N LYS A 171 6.77 -12.43 19.22
CA LYS A 171 7.88 -13.35 19.50
C LYS A 171 7.71 -14.62 18.67
N ASP A 172 8.81 -15.33 18.46
CA ASP A 172 8.87 -16.59 17.70
C ASP A 172 8.21 -16.48 16.33
N ARG A 173 7.39 -17.44 15.93
CA ARG A 173 6.56 -17.40 14.72
C ARG A 173 5.26 -18.13 14.97
N LEU A 174 4.19 -17.71 14.33
CA LEU A 174 2.89 -18.36 14.38
C LEU A 174 2.73 -19.29 13.18
N LYS A 175 2.42 -20.57 13.40
CA LYS A 175 2.18 -21.54 12.32
C LYS A 175 0.77 -21.33 11.76
N ILE A 176 0.67 -21.22 10.43
CA ILE A 176 -0.60 -21.17 9.71
C ILE A 176 -0.98 -22.57 9.20
N ALA A 177 -0.01 -23.23 8.57
CA ALA A 177 -0.11 -24.58 8.02
C ALA A 177 1.29 -25.24 8.03
N GLU A 178 1.41 -26.45 7.49
CA GLU A 178 2.73 -27.09 7.33
C GLU A 178 3.64 -26.18 6.50
N ASN A 179 4.87 -25.99 6.97
CA ASN A 179 5.87 -25.12 6.34
C ASN A 179 5.41 -23.67 6.02
N ALA A 180 4.37 -23.16 6.71
CA ALA A 180 3.78 -21.85 6.48
C ALA A 180 3.64 -21.03 7.78
N TYR A 181 4.20 -19.83 7.83
CA TYR A 181 4.34 -19.08 9.09
C TYR A 181 4.10 -17.56 8.99
N ILE A 182 3.61 -16.98 10.08
CA ILE A 182 3.60 -15.53 10.34
C ILE A 182 4.76 -15.19 11.29
N TYR A 183 5.58 -14.24 10.88
CA TYR A 183 6.74 -13.76 11.64
C TYR A 183 6.43 -12.48 12.44
N PRO A 184 7.23 -12.19 13.48
CA PRO A 184 7.02 -11.04 14.34
C PRO A 184 7.13 -9.71 13.59
N TYR A 185 6.45 -8.69 14.10
CA TYR A 185 6.38 -7.37 13.46
C TYR A 185 7.73 -6.65 13.28
N TYR A 186 8.79 -7.14 13.91
CA TYR A 186 10.14 -6.57 13.81
C TYR A 186 11.02 -7.25 12.75
N TYR A 187 10.57 -8.33 12.11
CA TYR A 187 11.34 -9.02 11.07
C TYR A 187 11.28 -8.29 9.72
N PHE A 188 10.08 -7.89 9.27
CA PHE A 188 9.83 -7.38 7.92
C PHE A 188 9.04 -6.07 7.92
N CYS A 189 9.27 -5.21 8.91
CA CYS A 189 8.46 -4.00 9.05
C CYS A 189 9.13 -2.91 9.88
N THR A 190 9.73 -3.24 11.02
CA THR A 190 10.23 -2.23 11.96
C THR A 190 11.73 -2.00 11.77
N ASP A 191 12.18 -0.75 11.76
CA ASP A 191 13.61 -0.41 11.75
C ASP A 191 14.29 -0.81 13.06
N ASN A 192 15.11 -1.84 13.01
CA ASN A 192 15.92 -2.35 14.11
C ASN A 192 17.08 -3.22 13.58
N THR A 193 18.02 -3.58 14.46
CA THR A 193 19.22 -4.36 14.08
C THR A 193 18.92 -5.78 13.61
N ASP A 194 17.79 -6.34 14.05
CA ASP A 194 17.40 -7.71 13.73
C ASP A 194 16.54 -7.79 12.45
N ALA A 195 16.06 -6.66 11.94
CA ALA A 195 15.22 -6.58 10.76
C ALA A 195 15.87 -7.20 9.51
N TYR A 196 15.11 -8.04 8.81
CA TYR A 196 15.40 -8.47 7.44
C TYR A 196 14.85 -7.46 6.43
N ALA A 197 13.76 -6.79 6.77
CA ALA A 197 13.17 -5.72 5.98
C ALA A 197 12.52 -4.64 6.86
N VAL A 198 12.45 -3.42 6.32
CA VAL A 198 11.87 -2.24 6.97
C VAL A 198 10.84 -1.61 6.04
N HIS A 199 9.60 -1.49 6.52
CA HIS A 199 8.51 -0.86 5.77
C HIS A 199 8.48 0.65 6.09
N HIS A 200 8.69 1.49 5.08
CA HIS A 200 8.80 2.95 5.27
C HIS A 200 7.45 3.69 5.33
N TYR A 201 6.33 3.03 5.00
CA TYR A 201 4.98 3.60 5.06
C TYR A 201 4.83 4.94 4.34
N THR A 202 5.48 5.09 3.19
CA THR A 202 5.52 6.33 2.41
C THR A 202 4.13 6.81 2.00
N GLY A 203 3.21 5.86 1.76
CA GLY A 203 1.88 6.14 1.24
C GLY A 203 1.93 6.90 -0.08
N SER A 204 2.85 6.52 -0.97
CA SER A 204 3.17 7.23 -2.22
C SER A 204 1.98 7.47 -3.15
N TRP A 205 0.97 6.59 -3.05
CA TRP A 205 -0.32 6.66 -3.73
C TRP A 205 -1.29 7.74 -3.19
N LYS A 206 -0.99 8.37 -2.05
CA LYS A 206 -1.81 9.45 -1.48
C LYS A 206 -1.41 10.80 -2.11
N PRO A 207 -2.37 11.73 -2.25
CA PRO A 207 -2.05 13.10 -2.65
C PRO A 207 -1.03 13.73 -1.70
N ASP A 208 -0.17 14.60 -2.24
CA ASP A 208 0.82 15.35 -1.45
C ASP A 208 0.19 16.22 -0.34
N TRP A 209 -1.07 16.61 -0.53
CA TRP A 209 -1.82 17.45 0.38
C TRP A 209 -3.21 16.88 0.66
N ASN A 210 -3.60 16.93 1.94
CA ASN A 210 -4.99 16.81 2.34
C ASN A 210 -5.60 18.23 2.37
N VAL A 211 -6.48 18.51 1.42
CA VAL A 211 -7.13 19.80 1.24
C VAL A 211 -8.59 19.68 1.68
N ARG A 212 -9.03 20.54 2.59
CA ARG A 212 -10.42 20.53 3.09
C ARG A 212 -10.95 21.94 3.25
N ASP A 213 -12.07 22.21 2.61
CA ASP A 213 -12.85 23.42 2.86
C ASP A 213 -13.53 23.30 4.22
N LYS A 214 -13.34 24.33 5.03
CA LYS A 214 -13.96 24.46 6.36
C LYS A 214 -15.20 25.33 6.30
N LEU A 215 -15.17 26.34 5.44
CA LEU A 215 -16.27 27.27 5.23
C LEU A 215 -16.17 27.84 3.82
N SER A 216 -17.32 28.10 3.19
CA SER A 216 -17.40 28.70 1.86
C SER A 216 -18.62 29.62 1.82
N ILE A 217 -18.39 30.93 1.71
CA ILE A 217 -19.43 31.97 1.77
C ILE A 217 -19.47 32.72 0.44
N PRO A 218 -20.64 32.85 -0.23
CA PRO A 218 -20.79 33.69 -1.40
C PRO A 218 -20.72 35.18 -0.99
N VAL A 219 -20.00 36.00 -1.77
CA VAL A 219 -19.88 37.45 -1.52
C VAL A 219 -20.35 38.31 -2.71
N GLY A 220 -21.11 37.72 -3.64
CA GLY A 220 -21.65 38.39 -4.82
C GLY A 220 -20.70 38.36 -6.03
N PHE A 221 -21.20 38.75 -7.22
CA PHE A 221 -20.43 38.87 -8.47
C PHE A 221 -19.60 37.62 -8.83
N GLY A 222 -20.13 36.41 -8.59
CA GLY A 222 -19.42 35.16 -8.88
C GLY A 222 -18.26 34.83 -7.92
N ARG A 223 -18.06 35.63 -6.86
CA ARG A 223 -16.96 35.46 -5.89
C ARG A 223 -17.40 34.74 -4.63
N ARG A 224 -16.48 33.99 -4.04
CA ARG A 224 -16.65 33.31 -2.75
C ARG A 224 -15.44 33.55 -1.85
N LEU A 225 -15.69 33.69 -0.55
CA LEU A 225 -14.67 33.59 0.47
C LEU A 225 -14.63 32.15 1.00
N VAL A 226 -13.48 31.51 0.86
CA VAL A 226 -13.27 30.12 1.26
C VAL A 226 -12.23 30.06 2.37
N VAL A 227 -12.61 29.46 3.50
CA VAL A 227 -11.66 29.07 4.54
C VAL A 227 -11.25 27.63 4.26
N ARG A 228 -10.00 27.43 3.85
CA ARG A 228 -9.49 26.12 3.45
C ARG A 228 -8.29 25.71 4.28
N LYS A 229 -8.32 24.48 4.79
CA LYS A 229 -7.20 23.87 5.50
C LYS A 229 -6.40 23.00 4.54
N TYR A 230 -5.10 23.25 4.48
CA TYR A 230 -4.12 22.43 3.78
C TYR A 230 -3.25 21.72 4.82
N LYS A 231 -3.23 20.39 4.79
CA LYS A 231 -2.33 19.56 5.59
C LYS A 231 -1.37 18.84 4.65
N LYS A 232 -0.08 19.08 4.83
CA LYS A 232 1.01 18.49 4.04
C LYS A 232 1.20 17.03 4.44
N ASN A 233 1.16 16.13 3.46
CA ASN A 233 1.47 14.71 3.63
C ASN A 233 2.94 14.42 3.27
N ARG A 234 3.47 15.06 2.22
CA ARG A 234 4.84 14.86 1.74
C ARG A 234 5.67 16.14 1.86
N ASP A 235 6.87 16.03 2.43
CA ASP A 235 7.80 17.15 2.53
C ASP A 235 8.32 17.54 1.12
N GLY A 236 8.66 18.81 0.91
CA GLY A 236 9.06 19.33 -0.42
C GLY A 236 7.90 19.62 -1.40
N ALA A 237 6.70 19.09 -1.19
CA ALA A 237 5.57 19.35 -2.10
C ALA A 237 5.17 20.83 -2.16
N GLU A 238 4.93 21.32 -3.39
CA GLU A 238 4.42 22.66 -3.70
C GLU A 238 2.96 22.81 -3.28
N MET A 239 2.52 24.04 -2.99
CA MET A 239 1.13 24.29 -2.57
C MET A 239 0.15 24.07 -3.74
N PRO A 240 -0.92 23.29 -3.57
CA PRO A 240 -1.85 22.95 -4.64
C PRO A 240 -2.98 23.99 -4.70
N PHE A 241 -2.63 25.27 -4.87
CA PHE A 241 -3.63 26.31 -5.10
C PHE A 241 -4.23 26.14 -6.49
N ASN A 242 -5.52 26.42 -6.65
CA ASN A 242 -6.15 26.43 -7.97
C ASN A 242 -5.95 27.78 -8.65
N ASP A 243 -5.98 27.77 -9.99
CA ASP A 243 -5.99 29.00 -10.78
C ASP A 243 -7.18 29.89 -10.39
N GLY A 244 -6.93 31.20 -10.23
CA GLY A 244 -7.95 32.17 -9.84
C GLY A 244 -8.19 32.29 -8.32
N GLU A 245 -7.44 31.55 -7.49
CA GLU A 245 -7.48 31.72 -6.04
C GLU A 245 -6.57 32.85 -5.58
N LYS A 246 -7.16 33.89 -4.98
CA LYS A 246 -6.40 34.97 -4.34
C LYS A 246 -6.30 34.72 -2.83
N ILE A 247 -5.08 34.62 -2.33
CA ILE A 247 -4.83 34.50 -0.89
C ILE A 247 -5.10 35.84 -0.21
N LEU A 248 -6.05 35.88 0.72
CA LEU A 248 -6.35 37.06 1.53
C LEU A 248 -5.65 36.99 2.89
N PHE A 249 -5.58 35.80 3.47
CA PHE A 249 -4.95 35.57 4.77
C PHE A 249 -4.45 34.13 4.88
N SER A 250 -3.43 33.91 5.69
CA SER A 250 -2.98 32.56 6.05
C SER A 250 -2.53 32.50 7.50
N ILE A 251 -2.81 31.38 8.15
CA ILE A 251 -2.36 31.08 9.51
C ILE A 251 -1.82 29.66 9.60
N LYS A 252 -0.68 29.50 10.27
CA LYS A 252 -0.10 28.18 10.54
C LYS A 252 -0.86 27.53 11.70
N THR A 253 -1.46 26.36 11.46
CA THR A 253 -2.19 25.61 12.49
C THR A 253 -1.37 24.48 13.11
N SER A 254 -0.28 24.05 12.46
CA SER A 254 0.72 23.12 13.02
C SER A 254 2.00 23.13 12.18
N LYS A 255 3.02 22.34 12.55
CA LYS A 255 4.20 22.11 11.68
C LYS A 255 3.83 21.70 10.24
N ARG A 256 2.83 20.83 10.07
CA ARG A 256 2.39 20.30 8.76
C ARG A 256 1.04 20.84 8.26
N SER A 257 0.51 21.92 8.82
CA SER A 257 -0.80 22.42 8.35
C SER A 257 -0.92 23.93 8.42
N LYS A 258 -1.61 24.49 7.43
CA LYS A 258 -1.96 25.90 7.32
C LYS A 258 -3.45 26.03 6.97
N LEU A 259 -4.05 27.12 7.41
CA LEU A 259 -5.41 27.50 7.06
C LEU A 259 -5.33 28.82 6.29
N PHE A 260 -6.04 28.90 5.18
CA PHE A 260 -6.07 30.05 4.30
C PHE A 260 -7.48 30.60 4.21
N LEU A 261 -7.58 31.93 4.17
CA LEU A 261 -8.75 32.61 3.65
C LEU A 261 -8.45 32.98 2.20
N LEU A 262 -9.26 32.46 1.29
CA LEU A 262 -9.11 32.62 -0.14
C LEU A 262 -10.32 33.38 -0.69
N SER A 263 -10.08 34.31 -1.61
CA SER A 263 -11.11 34.77 -2.55
C SER A 263 -11.04 33.90 -3.79
N VAL A 264 -12.13 33.23 -4.12
CA VAL A 264 -12.24 32.32 -5.27
C VAL A 264 -13.27 32.89 -6.22
N GLU A 265 -12.87 33.14 -7.47
CA GLU A 265 -13.79 33.50 -8.55
C GLU A 265 -14.27 32.23 -9.24
N LYS A 266 -15.59 32.07 -9.41
CA LYS A 266 -16.09 31.06 -10.34
C LYS A 266 -15.76 31.52 -11.77
N LYS A 267 -15.03 30.69 -12.52
CA LYS A 267 -15.06 30.75 -13.98
C LYS A 267 -16.47 30.48 -14.48
#